data_AF-A0A7V1WZ68-F1
#
_entry.id   AF-A0A7V1WZ68-F1
#
_cell.length_a   1.000
_cell.length_b   1.000
_cell.length_c   1.000
_cell.angle_alpha   90.00
_cell.angle_beta   90.00
_cell.angle_gamma   90.00
#
_symmetry.space_group_name_H-M   'P 1'
#
loop_
_entity.id
_entity.type
_entity.pdbx_description
1 polymer ?
#
loop_
_entity_poly.entity_id
_entity_poly.type
_entity_poly.pdbx_seq_one_letter_code
_entity_poly.pdbx_strand_id
1 'polypeptide(L)'
;MHQEKFRLYLLSELFNFTGMHERIGKFAHHLPNIQQEIFDVAEKLSRQLPGYPDDRISRAANYFKEKLEAVTVHLHSLLGNLVGSSKDLAGRADGLLQWIVNRSKLLETFSSVPFSTETYLQLFKEKQKIAVSYLKALNARPNEPLFEELLEWRNVSAQKEQLLPGMLFSEQTLATIAAKLPATLKALSAVKGVGPEKTARYGAALLLMIRTYQQESSGAADQASLF
;
A
#
# COMPACT_ATOMS: atom_id res chain seq x y z
N MET A 1 -5.43 32.30 30.45
CA MET A 1 -4.12 31.59 30.44
C MET A 1 -4.25 30.09 30.14
N HIS A 2 -5.19 29.35 30.76
CA HIS A 2 -5.33 27.90 30.50
C HIS A 2 -5.83 27.56 29.07
N GLN A 3 -6.79 28.33 28.54
CA GLN A 3 -7.30 28.13 27.17
C GLN A 3 -6.24 28.30 26.09
N GLU A 4 -5.36 29.31 26.21
CA GLU A 4 -4.29 29.54 25.23
C GLU A 4 -3.20 28.46 25.29
N LYS A 5 -2.82 28.03 26.50
CA LYS A 5 -1.89 26.90 26.66
C LYS A 5 -2.44 25.62 26.04
N PHE A 6 -3.75 25.38 26.19
CA PHE A 6 -4.41 24.23 25.59
C PHE A 6 -4.51 24.34 24.06
N ARG A 7 -4.83 25.52 23.53
CA ARG A 7 -4.79 25.81 22.09
C ARG A 7 -3.40 25.53 21.53
N LEU A 8 -2.34 26.06 22.15
CA LEU A 8 -0.96 25.86 21.73
C LEU A 8 -0.53 24.38 21.81
N TYR A 9 -0.99 23.66 22.83
CA TYR A 9 -0.79 22.21 22.91
C TYR A 9 -1.40 21.50 21.70
N LEU A 10 -2.68 21.72 21.40
CA LEU A 10 -3.33 21.10 20.24
C LEU A 10 -2.72 21.54 18.91
N LEU A 11 -2.28 22.79 18.81
CA LEU A 11 -1.56 23.28 17.64
C LEU A 11 -0.22 22.57 17.48
N SER A 12 0.50 22.29 18.58
CA SER A 12 1.72 21.48 18.52
C SER A 12 1.43 20.05 18.09
N GLU A 13 0.30 19.49 18.53
CA GLU A 13 -0.15 18.15 18.13
C GLU A 13 -0.49 18.08 16.64
N LEU A 14 -1.05 19.14 16.03
CA LEU A 14 -1.29 19.24 14.59
C LEU A 14 -0.02 19.05 13.76
N PHE A 15 1.14 19.47 14.27
CA PHE A 15 2.44 19.34 13.62
C PHE A 15 3.35 18.29 14.28
N ASN A 16 2.81 17.46 15.17
CA ASN A 16 3.55 16.36 15.79
C ASN A 16 3.56 15.11 14.87
N PHE A 17 4.70 14.85 14.23
CA PHE A 17 4.89 13.72 13.31
C PHE A 17 5.53 12.48 13.96
N THR A 18 5.66 12.43 15.30
CA THR A 18 6.28 11.29 16.00
C THR A 18 5.60 9.96 15.65
N GLY A 19 4.26 9.94 15.59
CA GLY A 19 3.52 8.74 15.21
C GLY A 19 3.79 8.26 13.77
N MET A 20 4.12 9.16 12.85
CA MET A 20 4.56 8.80 11.50
C MET A 20 5.96 8.19 11.54
N HIS A 21 6.86 8.85 12.26
CA HIS A 21 8.26 8.43 12.40
C HIS A 21 8.36 7.00 12.96
N GLU A 22 7.54 6.66 13.95
CA GLU A 22 7.47 5.28 14.49
C GLU A 22 6.96 4.24 13.49
N ARG A 23 6.09 4.65 12.55
CA ARG A 23 5.43 3.75 11.59
C ARG A 23 6.21 3.58 10.29
N ILE A 24 7.10 4.53 9.95
CA ILE A 24 7.81 4.54 8.67
C ILE A 24 8.72 3.33 8.49
N GLY A 25 9.39 2.87 9.56
CA GLY A 25 10.14 1.63 9.66
C GLY A 25 10.77 1.14 8.34
N LYS A 26 10.26 0.02 7.82
CA LYS A 26 10.76 -0.64 6.59
C LYS A 26 10.58 0.20 5.31
N PHE A 27 9.70 1.19 5.32
CA PHE A 27 9.42 2.07 4.18
C PHE A 27 10.39 3.25 4.07
N ALA A 28 11.21 3.52 5.10
CA ALA A 28 12.09 4.70 5.15
C ALA A 28 13.03 4.83 3.94
N HIS A 29 13.61 3.72 3.48
CA HIS A 29 14.52 3.69 2.33
C HIS A 29 13.84 4.08 1.01
N HIS A 30 12.51 3.98 0.95
CA HIS A 30 11.71 4.36 -0.23
C HIS A 30 11.20 5.79 -0.14
N LEU A 31 11.37 6.48 0.98
CA LEU A 31 10.91 7.86 1.17
C LEU A 31 12.11 8.78 1.34
N PRO A 32 12.91 8.98 0.27
CA PRO A 32 14.07 9.86 0.33
C PRO A 32 13.62 11.26 0.71
N ASN A 33 14.45 11.96 1.46
CA ASN A 33 14.23 13.32 1.94
C ASN A 33 13.16 13.51 3.03
N ILE A 34 12.47 12.45 3.47
CA ILE A 34 11.40 12.62 4.47
C ILE A 34 11.90 13.18 5.81
N GLN A 35 13.16 12.87 6.16
CA GLN A 35 13.84 13.45 7.31
C GLN A 35 13.93 14.98 7.17
N GLN A 36 14.53 15.47 6.08
CA GLN A 36 14.74 16.90 5.89
C GLN A 36 13.44 17.65 5.58
N GLU A 37 12.51 17.04 4.85
CA GLU A 37 11.30 17.72 4.38
C GLU A 37 10.15 17.72 5.40
N ILE A 38 10.07 16.70 6.26
CA ILE A 38 8.98 16.58 7.24
C ILE A 38 9.53 16.70 8.67
N PHE A 39 10.39 15.77 9.10
CA PHE A 39 10.74 15.66 10.52
C PHE A 39 11.56 16.86 11.03
N ASP A 40 12.62 17.24 10.31
CA ASP A 40 13.46 18.38 10.70
C ASP A 40 12.71 19.71 10.63
N VAL A 41 11.81 19.86 9.65
CA VAL A 41 10.98 21.06 9.49
C VAL A 41 9.94 21.14 10.61
N ALA A 42 9.30 20.03 10.96
CA ALA A 42 8.34 19.97 12.05
C ALA A 42 9.00 20.26 13.40
N GLU A 43 10.21 19.75 13.63
CA GLU A 43 10.97 20.04 14.84
C GLU A 43 11.34 21.53 14.95
N LYS A 44 11.80 22.15 13.85
CA LYS A 44 12.10 23.59 13.83
C LYS A 44 10.84 24.43 14.05
N LEU A 45 9.74 24.03 13.44
CA LEU A 45 8.45 24.71 13.52
C LEU A 45 7.85 24.66 14.93
N SER A 46 7.90 23.50 15.60
CA SER A 46 7.34 23.33 16.95
C SER A 46 7.97 24.26 17.99
N ARG A 47 9.27 24.57 17.85
CA ARG A 47 9.99 25.51 18.72
C ARG A 47 9.56 26.96 18.57
N GLN A 48 9.01 27.33 17.40
CA GLN A 48 8.63 28.71 17.07
C GLN A 48 7.11 28.94 17.08
N LEU A 49 6.33 27.87 17.22
CA LEU A 49 4.87 27.85 17.14
C LEU A 49 4.15 28.95 17.95
N PRO A 50 4.54 29.24 19.22
CA PRO A 50 3.81 30.22 20.03
C PRO A 50 3.82 31.65 19.47
N GLY A 51 4.78 31.97 18.59
CA GLY A 51 4.91 33.29 17.97
C GLY A 51 4.40 33.35 16.52
N TYR A 52 3.79 32.29 15.99
CA TYR A 52 3.35 32.26 14.60
C TYR A 52 1.99 32.95 14.44
N PRO A 53 1.86 33.88 13.48
CA PRO A 53 0.55 34.37 13.06
C PRO A 53 -0.22 33.28 12.30
N ASP A 54 -1.54 33.42 12.25
CA ASP A 54 -2.44 32.41 11.65
C ASP A 54 -2.12 32.13 10.18
N ASP A 55 -1.70 33.13 9.40
CA ASP A 55 -1.32 32.94 7.99
C ASP A 55 -0.07 32.04 7.85
N ARG A 56 0.89 32.17 8.77
CA ARG A 56 2.08 31.30 8.81
C ARG A 56 1.72 29.88 9.23
N ILE A 57 0.77 29.72 10.15
CA ILE A 57 0.21 28.41 10.52
C ILE A 57 -0.47 27.75 9.31
N SER A 58 -1.31 28.48 8.58
CA SER A 58 -1.99 27.96 7.39
C SER A 58 -1.01 27.58 6.27
N ARG A 59 0.03 28.38 6.04
CA ARG A 59 1.10 28.03 5.09
C ARG A 59 1.86 26.78 5.51
N ALA A 60 2.16 26.63 6.81
CA ALA A 60 2.79 25.42 7.32
C ALA A 60 1.89 24.19 7.17
N ALA A 61 0.59 24.33 7.46
CA ALA A 61 -0.41 23.30 7.23
C ALA A 61 -0.44 22.87 5.75
N ASN A 62 -0.49 23.82 4.81
CA ASN A 62 -0.43 23.52 3.38
C ASN A 62 0.88 22.80 2.99
N TYR A 63 2.02 23.30 3.47
CA TYR A 63 3.33 22.67 3.21
C TYR A 63 3.33 21.19 3.63
N PHE A 64 2.93 20.87 4.87
CA PHE A 64 2.94 19.49 5.31
C PHE A 64 1.87 18.65 4.62
N LYS A 65 0.71 19.22 4.29
CA LYS A 65 -0.31 18.54 3.47
C LYS A 65 0.29 18.06 2.15
N GLU A 66 0.94 18.94 1.39
CA GLU A 66 1.55 18.60 0.10
C GLU A 66 2.64 17.52 0.27
N LYS A 67 3.45 17.60 1.33
CA LYS A 67 4.45 16.57 1.63
C LYS A 67 3.83 15.22 1.96
N LEU A 68 2.75 15.19 2.73
CA LEU A 68 2.04 13.95 3.06
C LEU A 68 1.30 13.35 1.84
N GLU A 69 0.77 14.20 0.96
CA GLU A 69 0.18 13.76 -0.31
C GLU A 69 1.23 13.11 -1.21
N ALA A 70 2.41 13.72 -1.34
CA ALA A 70 3.53 13.14 -2.09
C ALA A 70 3.97 11.78 -1.52
N VAL A 71 4.06 11.66 -0.19
CA VAL A 71 4.35 10.38 0.48
C VAL A 71 3.26 9.35 0.20
N THR A 72 1.99 9.75 0.21
CA THR A 72 0.85 8.85 -0.06
C THR A 72 0.92 8.30 -1.48
N VAL A 73 1.18 9.14 -2.48
CA VAL A 73 1.35 8.72 -3.88
C VAL A 73 2.53 7.75 -4.01
N HIS A 74 3.66 8.06 -3.37
CA HIS A 74 4.83 7.19 -3.41
C HIS A 74 4.55 5.82 -2.77
N LEU A 75 3.92 5.81 -1.59
CA LEU A 75 3.52 4.57 -0.92
C LEU A 75 2.53 3.78 -1.77
N HIS A 76 1.54 4.40 -2.41
CA HIS A 76 0.62 3.69 -3.30
C HIS A 76 1.37 2.98 -4.44
N SER A 77 2.33 3.64 -5.07
CA SER A 77 3.16 3.03 -6.12
C SER A 77 4.00 1.87 -5.59
N LEU A 78 4.66 2.06 -4.45
CA LEU A 78 5.48 1.02 -3.81
C LEU A 78 4.64 -0.21 -3.43
N LEU A 79 3.49 0.01 -2.79
CA LEU A 79 2.62 -1.05 -2.29
C LEU A 79 1.95 -1.83 -3.41
N GLY A 80 1.67 -1.20 -4.55
CA GLY A 80 1.22 -1.90 -5.77
C GLY A 80 2.19 -3.01 -6.21
N ASN A 81 3.49 -2.81 -6.01
CA ASN A 81 4.51 -3.81 -6.36
C ASN A 81 4.72 -4.89 -5.28
N LEU A 82 4.12 -4.71 -4.10
CA LEU A 82 4.32 -5.59 -2.94
C LEU A 82 3.08 -6.45 -2.63
N VAL A 83 2.09 -6.45 -3.52
CA VAL A 83 0.89 -7.28 -3.45
C VAL A 83 1.28 -8.74 -3.15
N GLY A 84 0.73 -9.30 -2.07
CA GLY A 84 0.88 -10.69 -1.68
C GLY A 84 2.26 -11.11 -1.17
N SER A 85 3.11 -10.14 -0.84
CA SER A 85 4.46 -10.39 -0.32
C SER A 85 4.51 -10.71 1.18
N SER A 86 3.67 -10.07 2.01
CA SER A 86 3.61 -10.30 3.47
C SER A 86 2.42 -9.63 4.16
N LYS A 87 1.72 -10.40 5.01
CA LYS A 87 0.64 -9.90 5.89
C LYS A 87 1.12 -8.89 6.94
N ASP A 88 2.33 -9.06 7.48
CA ASP A 88 2.93 -8.08 8.43
C ASP A 88 3.20 -6.75 7.72
N LEU A 89 3.75 -6.81 6.51
CA LEU A 89 4.02 -5.60 5.71
C LEU A 89 2.73 -4.87 5.33
N ALA A 90 1.69 -5.62 4.95
CA ALA A 90 0.36 -5.10 4.70
C ALA A 90 -0.23 -4.34 5.90
N GLY A 91 -0.14 -4.93 7.10
CA GLY A 91 -0.62 -4.28 8.33
C GLY A 91 0.16 -3.02 8.69
N ARG A 92 1.48 -3.01 8.49
CA ARG A 92 2.32 -1.82 8.72
C ARG A 92 2.00 -0.70 7.72
N ALA A 93 1.84 -1.05 6.45
CA ALA A 93 1.48 -0.11 5.39
C ALA A 93 0.13 0.57 5.68
N ASP A 94 -0.90 -0.20 6.06
CA ASP A 94 -2.19 0.35 6.45
C ASP A 94 -2.08 1.25 7.68
N GLY A 95 -1.33 0.82 8.70
CA GLY A 95 -1.11 1.64 9.89
C GLY A 95 -0.48 2.99 9.57
N LEU A 96 0.50 3.01 8.66
CA LEU A 96 1.15 4.24 8.19
C LEU A 96 0.20 5.11 7.36
N LEU A 97 -0.50 4.55 6.38
CA LEU A 97 -1.44 5.29 5.53
C LEU A 97 -2.61 5.86 6.34
N GLN A 98 -3.16 5.11 7.28
CA GLN A 98 -4.20 5.60 8.19
C GLN A 98 -3.71 6.81 8.99
N TRP A 99 -2.47 6.76 9.48
CA TRP A 99 -1.88 7.90 10.17
C TRP A 99 -1.78 9.12 9.22
N ILE A 100 -1.24 8.92 8.02
CA ILE A 100 -1.02 9.98 7.03
C ILE A 100 -2.35 10.61 6.58
N VAL A 101 -3.37 9.81 6.26
CA VAL A 101 -4.67 10.31 5.80
C VAL A 101 -5.37 11.12 6.88
N ASN A 102 -5.41 10.59 8.12
CA ASN A 102 -6.00 11.33 9.25
C ASN A 102 -5.28 12.67 9.48
N ARG A 103 -3.94 12.68 9.39
CA ARG A 103 -3.16 13.91 9.56
C ARG A 103 -3.35 14.88 8.40
N SER A 104 -3.34 14.39 7.16
CA SER A 104 -3.55 15.19 5.95
C SER A 104 -4.90 15.90 5.99
N LYS A 105 -5.93 15.24 6.54
CA LYS A 105 -7.25 15.88 6.68
C LYS A 105 -7.22 17.09 7.63
N LEU A 106 -6.58 16.94 8.79
CA LEU A 106 -6.42 18.06 9.73
C LEU A 106 -5.65 19.21 9.07
N LEU A 107 -4.53 18.91 8.41
CA LEU A 107 -3.71 19.89 7.72
C LEU A 107 -4.44 20.57 6.56
N GLU A 108 -5.23 19.82 5.79
CA GLU A 108 -6.08 20.36 4.73
C GLU A 108 -7.06 21.40 5.27
N THR A 109 -7.77 21.10 6.35
CA THR A 109 -8.68 22.09 6.95
C THR A 109 -7.92 23.34 7.38
N PHE A 110 -6.85 23.20 8.18
CA PHE A 110 -6.11 24.35 8.71
C PHE A 110 -5.22 25.07 7.68
N SER A 111 -5.09 24.53 6.47
CA SER A 111 -4.51 25.26 5.33
C SER A 111 -5.42 26.39 4.83
N SER A 112 -6.73 26.26 5.05
CA SER A 112 -7.75 27.16 4.53
C SER A 112 -8.47 27.97 5.62
N VAL A 113 -8.47 27.49 6.86
CA VAL A 113 -9.10 28.18 8.00
C VAL A 113 -8.12 28.39 9.15
N PRO A 114 -8.25 29.49 9.93
CA PRO A 114 -7.46 29.69 11.14
C PRO A 114 -7.60 28.54 12.14
N PHE A 115 -6.54 28.26 12.87
CA PHE A 115 -6.57 27.20 13.86
C PHE A 115 -7.50 27.52 15.03
N SER A 116 -8.42 26.59 15.32
CA SER A 116 -9.28 26.65 16.49
C SER A 116 -9.31 25.30 17.21
N THR A 117 -9.37 25.35 18.54
CA THR A 117 -9.51 24.18 19.41
C THR A 117 -10.78 23.39 19.09
N GLU A 118 -11.88 24.08 18.81
CA GLU A 118 -13.18 23.47 18.51
C GLU A 118 -13.13 22.65 17.22
N THR A 119 -12.66 23.26 16.13
CA THR A 119 -12.53 22.58 14.83
C THR A 119 -11.58 21.39 14.92
N TYR A 120 -10.45 21.54 15.63
CA TYR A 120 -9.48 20.44 15.78
C TYR A 120 -10.11 19.24 16.49
N LEU A 121 -10.81 19.46 17.62
CA LEU A 121 -11.42 18.40 18.40
C LEU A 121 -12.61 17.75 17.67
N GLN A 122 -13.35 18.51 16.86
CA GLN A 122 -14.40 17.96 16.01
C GLN A 122 -13.81 16.98 15.00
N LEU A 123 -12.81 17.41 14.23
CA LEU A 123 -12.15 16.57 13.22
C LEU A 123 -11.44 15.37 13.85
N PHE A 124 -10.86 15.52 15.05
CA PHE A 124 -10.19 14.42 15.75
C PHE A 124 -11.16 13.29 16.16
N LYS A 125 -12.44 13.60 16.38
CA LYS A 125 -13.48 12.61 16.68
C LYS A 125 -13.96 11.88 15.43
N GLU A 126 -13.79 12.47 14.26
CA GLU A 126 -14.19 11.90 12.98
C GLU A 126 -13.19 10.82 12.55
N LYS A 127 -13.62 9.55 12.55
CA LYS A 127 -12.79 8.46 12.03
C LYS A 127 -12.79 8.50 10.51
N GLN A 128 -11.63 8.75 9.90
CA GLN A 128 -11.51 8.60 8.46
C GLN A 128 -11.43 7.12 8.07
N LYS A 129 -12.17 6.77 7.02
CA LYS A 129 -12.02 5.48 6.35
C LYS A 129 -11.27 5.72 5.05
N ILE A 130 -10.19 4.98 4.83
CA ILE A 130 -9.52 4.98 3.53
C ILE A 130 -10.42 4.23 2.55
N ALA A 131 -10.73 4.83 1.40
CA ALA A 131 -11.56 4.22 0.36
C ALA A 131 -10.97 2.91 -0.18
N VAL A 132 -9.64 2.83 -0.24
CA VAL A 132 -8.88 1.61 -0.60
C VAL A 132 -8.19 1.08 0.64
N SER A 133 -8.60 -0.09 1.12
CA SER A 133 -7.84 -0.80 2.16
C SER A 133 -6.62 -1.44 1.51
N TYR A 134 -5.43 -0.88 1.75
CA TYR A 134 -4.18 -1.50 1.29
C TYR A 134 -3.89 -2.80 2.03
N LEU A 135 -4.51 -3.07 3.19
CA LEU A 135 -4.56 -4.41 3.77
C LEU A 135 -5.19 -5.39 2.80
N LYS A 136 -6.29 -5.03 2.13
CA LYS A 136 -6.92 -5.93 1.15
C LYS A 136 -6.02 -6.11 -0.07
N ALA A 137 -5.47 -5.02 -0.61
CA ALA A 137 -4.60 -5.08 -1.79
C ALA A 137 -3.26 -5.79 -1.54
N LEU A 138 -2.61 -5.56 -0.40
CA LEU A 138 -1.32 -6.18 -0.05
C LEU A 138 -1.46 -7.61 0.46
N ASN A 139 -2.63 -8.00 0.98
CA ASN A 139 -2.92 -9.40 1.28
C ASN A 139 -3.41 -10.18 0.04
N ALA A 140 -3.87 -9.50 -1.02
CA ALA A 140 -4.20 -10.14 -2.28
C ALA A 140 -2.94 -10.81 -2.84
N ARG A 141 -3.08 -12.01 -3.41
CA ARG A 141 -1.93 -12.71 -3.99
C ARG A 141 -1.54 -12.04 -5.31
N PRO A 142 -0.25 -12.05 -5.72
CA PRO A 142 0.12 -11.56 -7.04
C PRO A 142 -0.64 -12.37 -8.09
N ASN A 143 -1.22 -11.67 -9.07
CA ASN A 143 -2.02 -12.27 -10.15
C ASN A 143 -3.12 -13.21 -9.60
N GLU A 144 -3.85 -12.76 -8.58
CA GLU A 144 -4.92 -13.50 -7.91
C GLU A 144 -5.92 -14.17 -8.88
N PRO A 145 -6.39 -13.51 -9.97
CA PRO A 145 -7.27 -14.17 -10.95
C PRO A 145 -6.63 -15.39 -11.61
N LEU A 146 -5.36 -15.30 -12.04
CA LEU A 146 -4.63 -16.44 -12.60
C LEU A 146 -4.42 -17.53 -11.55
N PHE A 147 -4.16 -17.16 -10.30
CA PHE A 147 -4.00 -18.13 -9.23
C PHE A 147 -5.29 -18.94 -9.00
N GLU A 148 -6.46 -18.29 -9.04
CA GLU A 148 -7.77 -18.95 -8.96
C GLU A 148 -8.01 -19.88 -10.16
N GLU A 149 -7.70 -19.43 -11.38
CA GLU A 149 -7.80 -20.25 -12.60
C GLU A 149 -6.90 -21.49 -12.52
N LEU A 150 -5.66 -21.33 -12.04
CA LEU A 150 -4.72 -22.43 -11.81
C LEU A 150 -5.23 -23.42 -10.75
N LEU A 151 -5.90 -22.94 -9.70
CA LEU A 151 -6.50 -23.81 -8.69
C LEU A 151 -7.65 -24.63 -9.27
N GLU A 152 -8.51 -24.01 -10.05
CA GLU A 152 -9.62 -24.68 -10.73
C GLU A 152 -9.09 -25.73 -11.70
N TRP A 153 -8.16 -25.35 -12.57
CA TRP A 153 -7.51 -26.27 -13.50
C TRP A 153 -6.87 -27.46 -12.79
N ARG A 154 -6.19 -27.22 -11.66
CA ARG A 154 -5.58 -28.29 -10.85
C ARG A 154 -6.64 -29.24 -10.30
N ASN A 155 -7.76 -28.72 -9.79
CA ASN A 155 -8.82 -29.54 -9.23
C ASN A 155 -9.44 -30.44 -10.32
N VAL A 156 -9.73 -29.88 -11.50
CA VAL A 156 -10.26 -30.61 -12.66
C VAL A 156 -9.26 -31.68 -13.14
N SER A 157 -7.98 -31.33 -13.25
CA SER A 157 -6.94 -32.26 -13.71
C SER A 157 -6.70 -33.39 -12.71
N ALA A 158 -6.65 -33.09 -11.42
CA ALA A 158 -6.49 -34.08 -10.38
C ALA A 158 -7.68 -35.06 -10.34
N GLN A 159 -8.91 -34.58 -10.54
CA GLN A 159 -10.08 -35.43 -10.65
C GLN A 159 -9.99 -36.40 -11.85
N LYS A 160 -9.57 -35.91 -13.02
CA LYS A 160 -9.38 -36.76 -14.22
C LYS A 160 -8.34 -37.84 -14.01
N GLU A 161 -7.30 -37.54 -13.25
CA GLU A 161 -6.20 -38.46 -12.95
C GLU A 161 -6.40 -39.29 -11.68
N GLN A 162 -7.54 -39.14 -10.99
CA GLN A 162 -7.86 -39.81 -9.73
C GLN A 162 -6.80 -39.54 -8.64
N LEU A 163 -6.27 -38.32 -8.61
CA LEU A 163 -5.29 -37.85 -7.63
C LEU A 163 -5.90 -36.78 -6.72
N LEU A 164 -5.30 -36.58 -5.55
CA LEU A 164 -5.60 -35.41 -4.72
C LEU A 164 -4.98 -34.16 -5.35
N PRO A 165 -5.67 -33.00 -5.37
CA PRO A 165 -5.15 -31.78 -6.00
C PRO A 165 -3.75 -31.38 -5.52
N GLY A 166 -3.49 -31.50 -4.21
CA GLY A 166 -2.18 -31.20 -3.62
C GLY A 166 -1.03 -32.09 -4.10
N MET A 167 -1.32 -33.31 -4.59
CA MET A 167 -0.30 -34.21 -5.17
C MET A 167 0.10 -33.76 -6.58
N LEU A 168 -0.85 -33.20 -7.34
CA LEU A 168 -0.59 -32.61 -8.66
C LEU A 168 0.28 -31.36 -8.51
N PHE A 169 -0.20 -30.37 -7.76
CA PHE A 169 0.55 -29.17 -7.39
C PHE A 169 0.13 -28.67 -6.01
N SER A 170 1.11 -28.36 -5.16
CA SER A 170 0.82 -27.64 -3.92
C SER A 170 0.30 -26.24 -4.24
N GLU A 171 -0.53 -25.71 -3.35
CA GLU A 171 -1.03 -24.34 -3.47
C GLU A 171 0.11 -23.32 -3.56
N GLN A 172 1.18 -23.52 -2.78
CA GLN A 172 2.39 -22.71 -2.85
C GLN A 172 3.06 -22.76 -4.23
N THR A 173 3.05 -23.91 -4.90
CA THR A 173 3.62 -24.06 -6.25
C THR A 173 2.81 -23.23 -7.24
N LEU A 174 1.47 -23.34 -7.22
CA LEU A 174 0.60 -22.55 -8.10
C LEU A 174 0.68 -21.05 -7.81
N ALA A 175 0.73 -20.64 -6.54
CA ALA A 175 0.95 -19.26 -6.15
C ALA A 175 2.30 -18.73 -6.68
N THR A 176 3.34 -19.57 -6.68
CA THR A 176 4.65 -19.20 -7.25
C THR A 176 4.59 -19.10 -8.77
N ILE A 177 3.84 -19.97 -9.45
CA ILE A 177 3.63 -19.90 -10.91
C ILE A 177 2.90 -18.61 -11.26
N ALA A 178 1.77 -18.33 -10.59
CA ALA A 178 1.01 -17.10 -10.78
C ALA A 178 1.88 -15.86 -10.55
N ALA A 179 2.67 -15.82 -9.48
CA ALA A 179 3.54 -14.68 -9.18
C ALA A 179 4.69 -14.50 -10.18
N LYS A 180 5.27 -15.58 -10.72
CA LYS A 180 6.45 -15.51 -11.61
C LYS A 180 6.12 -15.42 -13.10
N LEU A 181 4.89 -15.74 -13.50
CA LEU A 181 4.44 -15.76 -14.91
C LEU A 181 5.48 -16.40 -15.88
N PRO A 182 5.95 -17.64 -15.63
CA PRO A 182 6.96 -18.26 -16.48
C PRO A 182 6.49 -18.37 -17.93
N ALA A 183 7.29 -17.85 -18.87
CA ALA A 183 6.92 -17.81 -20.30
C ALA A 183 7.44 -19.02 -21.12
N THR A 184 8.27 -19.89 -20.51
CA THR A 184 8.90 -21.03 -21.18
C THR A 184 8.87 -22.28 -20.31
N LEU A 185 8.94 -23.47 -20.93
CA LEU A 185 9.04 -24.75 -20.21
C LEU A 185 10.27 -24.77 -19.28
N LYS A 186 11.40 -24.19 -19.70
CA LYS A 186 12.61 -24.09 -18.87
C LYS A 186 12.36 -23.23 -17.62
N ALA A 187 11.72 -22.08 -17.76
CA ALA A 187 11.38 -21.22 -16.63
C ALA A 187 10.36 -21.89 -15.70
N LEU A 188 9.38 -22.59 -16.26
CA LEU A 188 8.38 -23.34 -15.50
C LEU A 188 9.00 -24.50 -14.71
N SER A 189 9.92 -25.26 -15.32
CA SER A 189 10.64 -26.35 -14.65
C SER A 189 11.54 -25.86 -13.51
N ALA A 190 11.98 -24.60 -13.54
CA ALA A 190 12.77 -23.99 -12.47
C ALA A 190 11.93 -23.58 -11.25
N VAL A 191 10.60 -23.64 -11.34
CA VAL A 191 9.72 -23.39 -10.20
C VAL A 191 9.75 -24.60 -9.26
N LYS A 192 10.10 -24.35 -7.99
CA LYS A 192 10.12 -25.37 -6.93
C LYS A 192 8.75 -26.04 -6.84
N GLY A 193 8.73 -27.38 -6.95
CA GLY A 193 7.49 -28.18 -6.91
C GLY A 193 6.92 -28.58 -8.27
N VAL A 194 7.45 -28.04 -9.38
CA VAL A 194 7.12 -28.47 -10.75
C VAL A 194 8.09 -29.56 -11.21
N GLY A 195 9.36 -29.23 -11.44
CA GLY A 195 10.36 -30.17 -11.95
C GLY A 195 10.11 -30.62 -13.40
N PRO A 196 11.05 -31.39 -13.99
CA PRO A 196 11.01 -31.74 -15.42
C PRO A 196 9.83 -32.63 -15.79
N GLU A 197 9.45 -33.58 -14.93
CA GLU A 197 8.35 -34.52 -15.18
C GLU A 197 7.00 -33.80 -15.31
N LYS A 198 6.65 -32.95 -14.32
CA LYS A 198 5.41 -32.17 -14.37
C LYS A 198 5.46 -31.11 -15.46
N THR A 199 6.63 -30.59 -15.81
CA THR A 199 6.79 -29.66 -16.93
C THR A 199 6.47 -30.36 -18.25
N ALA A 200 6.99 -31.57 -18.48
CA ALA A 200 6.69 -32.34 -19.68
C ALA A 200 5.20 -32.66 -19.80
N ARG A 201 4.54 -32.97 -18.67
CA ARG A 201 3.14 -33.40 -18.65
C ARG A 201 2.13 -32.26 -18.67
N TYR A 202 2.37 -31.18 -17.92
CA TYR A 202 1.40 -30.10 -17.70
C TYR A 202 1.85 -28.75 -18.23
N GLY A 203 3.10 -28.64 -18.70
CA GLY A 203 3.69 -27.36 -19.04
C GLY A 203 2.97 -26.61 -20.15
N ALA A 204 2.47 -27.32 -21.17
CA ALA A 204 1.71 -26.70 -22.25
C ALA A 204 0.41 -26.03 -21.74
N ALA A 205 -0.35 -26.71 -20.87
CA ALA A 205 -1.59 -26.17 -20.31
C ALA A 205 -1.31 -24.98 -19.38
N LEU A 206 -0.32 -25.10 -18.50
CA LEU A 206 0.08 -24.02 -17.59
C LEU A 206 0.55 -22.77 -18.34
N LEU A 207 1.38 -22.94 -19.37
CA LEU A 207 1.86 -21.83 -20.19
C LEU A 207 0.74 -21.17 -21.00
N LEU A 208 -0.28 -21.93 -21.41
CA LEU A 208 -1.43 -21.38 -22.11
C LEU A 208 -2.24 -20.45 -21.20
N MET A 209 -2.61 -20.90 -19.99
CA MET A 209 -3.35 -20.06 -19.02
C MET A 209 -2.59 -18.78 -18.67
N ILE A 210 -1.27 -18.87 -18.44
CA ILE A 210 -0.41 -17.70 -18.19
C ILE A 210 -0.48 -16.71 -19.36
N ARG A 211 -0.39 -17.19 -20.60
CA ARG A 211 -0.44 -16.32 -21.80
C ARG A 211 -1.81 -15.67 -21.95
N THR A 212 -2.89 -16.42 -21.78
CA THR A 212 -4.27 -15.90 -21.84
C THR A 212 -4.44 -14.78 -20.82
N TYR A 213 -4.05 -15.03 -19.56
CA TYR A 213 -4.10 -14.03 -18.49
C TYR A 213 -3.31 -12.76 -18.84
N GLN A 214 -2.10 -12.90 -19.39
CA GLN A 214 -1.28 -11.75 -19.78
C GLN A 214 -1.91 -10.94 -20.93
N GLN A 215 -2.57 -11.60 -21.89
CA GLN A 215 -3.25 -10.93 -23.00
C GLN A 215 -4.48 -10.16 -22.53
N GLU A 216 -5.30 -10.76 -21.65
CA GLU A 216 -6.48 -10.11 -21.06
C GLU A 216 -6.09 -8.93 -20.16
N SER A 217 -5.04 -9.09 -19.35
CA SER A 217 -4.52 -8.03 -18.48
C SER A 217 -3.92 -6.86 -19.27
N SER A 218 -3.29 -7.12 -20.42
CA SER A 218 -2.73 -6.07 -21.29
C SER A 218 -3.82 -5.34 -22.10
N GLY A 219 -4.84 -6.08 -22.57
CA GLY A 219 -5.98 -5.48 -23.30
C GLY A 219 -6.86 -4.57 -22.44
N ALA A 220 -6.93 -4.81 -21.12
CA ALA A 220 -7.62 -3.93 -20.18
C ALA A 220 -6.85 -2.62 -19.91
N ALA A 221 -5.52 -2.64 -19.98
CA ALA A 221 -4.68 -1.45 -19.78
C ALA A 221 -4.75 -0.46 -20.96
N ASP A 222 -4.84 -0.97 -22.20
CA ASP A 222 -4.97 -0.14 -23.41
C ASP A 222 -6.33 0.58 -23.48
N GLN A 223 -7.41 -0.02 -22.96
CA GLN A 223 -8.71 0.63 -22.90
C GLN A 223 -8.79 1.71 -21.82
N ALA A 224 -8.03 1.58 -20.72
CA ALA A 224 -7.98 2.58 -19.65
C ALA A 224 -7.13 3.82 -20.00
N SER A 225 -6.26 3.76 -21.02
CA SER A 225 -5.50 4.92 -21.53
C SER A 225 -6.26 5.73 -22.60
N LEU A 226 -7.42 5.25 -23.06
CA LEU A 226 -8.27 5.93 -24.05
C LEU A 226 -9.38 6.78 -23.41
N PHE A 227 -9.41 6.89 -22.08
CA PHE A 227 -10.37 7.70 -21.32
C PHE A 227 -9.68 8.64 -20.34
#